data_AF-A0A7C5CBZ0-F1
#
_entry.id   AF-A0A7C5CBZ0-F1
#
_cell.length_a   1.000
_cell.length_b   1.000
_cell.length_c   1.000
_cell.angle_alpha   90.00
_cell.angle_beta   90.00
_cell.angle_gamma   90.00
#
_symmetry.space_group_name_H-M   'P 1'
#
loop_
_entity.id
_entity.type
_entity.pdbx_description
1 polymer ?
#
loop_
_entity_poly.entity_id
_entity_poly.type
_entity_poly.pdbx_seq_one_letter_code
_entity_poly.pdbx_strand_id
1 'polypeptide(L)' 'LGPGTAHDLIFLDPPYGKQMGEKALEAALEGGWLAPDALIVWEESAAITPPLQTELLDSRRYGGTVLSLLRVR' A
#
# COMPACT_ATOMS: atom_id res chain seq x y z
N LEU A 1 -9.83 -4.08 11.30
CA LEU A 1 -9.22 -5.16 12.12
C LEU A 1 -9.08 -4.62 13.54
N GLY A 2 -9.08 -5.49 14.57
CA GLY A 2 -8.80 -5.04 15.94
C GLY A 2 -7.38 -4.48 16.08
N PRO A 3 -6.92 -4.08 17.28
CA PRO A 3 -5.52 -3.72 17.49
C PRO A 3 -4.67 -4.96 17.18
N GLY A 4 -4.16 -5.01 15.96
CA GLY A 4 -3.36 -6.11 15.44
C GLY A 4 -1.89 -5.79 15.58
N THR A 5 -1.07 -6.83 15.70
CA THR A 5 0.38 -6.72 15.60
C THR A 5 0.76 -5.97 14.32
N ALA A 6 1.75 -5.08 14.41
CA ALA A 6 2.30 -4.40 13.25
C ALA A 6 3.05 -5.40 12.35
N HIS A 7 2.95 -5.24 11.03
CA HIS A 7 3.58 -6.14 10.05
C HIS A 7 4.64 -5.38 9.24
N ASP A 8 5.71 -6.08 8.89
CA ASP A 8 6.84 -5.52 8.12
C ASP A 8 6.64 -5.64 6.60
N LEU A 9 5.74 -6.51 6.14
CA LEU A 9 5.44 -6.74 4.71
C LEU A 9 3.93 -6.78 4.50
N ILE A 10 3.44 -5.92 3.62
CA ILE A 10 2.03 -5.76 3.28
C ILE A 10 1.82 -6.01 1.79
N PHE A 11 0.88 -6.88 1.45
CA PHE A 11 0.36 -7.02 0.09
C PHE A 11 -0.98 -6.28 -0.01
N LEU A 12 -1.06 -5.33 -0.95
CA LEU A 12 -2.21 -4.48 -1.18
C LEU A 12 -2.71 -4.71 -2.62
N ASP A 13 -3.75 -5.52 -2.76
CA ASP A 13 -4.41 -5.83 -4.04
C ASP A 13 -5.90 -5.45 -3.96
N PRO A 14 -6.21 -4.14 -4.05
CA PRO A 14 -7.58 -3.64 -4.01
C PRO A 14 -8.30 -3.91 -5.35
N PRO A 15 -9.65 -3.89 -5.37
CA PRO A 15 -10.39 -3.88 -6.62
C PRO A 15 -9.95 -2.71 -7.52
N TYR A 16 -9.46 -3.05 -8.72
CA TYR A 16 -8.84 -2.08 -9.63
C TYR A 16 -9.75 -0.93 -10.06
N GLY A 17 -9.15 0.25 -10.19
CA GLY A 17 -9.83 1.46 -10.68
C GLY A 17 -10.91 1.99 -9.73
N LYS A 18 -10.93 1.54 -8.48
CA LYS A 18 -11.89 2.00 -7.46
C LYS A 18 -11.30 2.96 -6.43
N GLN A 19 -10.00 3.27 -6.51
CA GLN A 19 -9.28 4.10 -5.52
C GLN A 19 -9.50 3.59 -4.09
N MET A 20 -9.57 2.27 -3.95
CA MET A 20 -9.76 1.59 -2.66
C MET A 20 -8.42 1.27 -2.00
N GLY A 21 -7.32 1.26 -2.76
CA GLY A 21 -5.98 1.03 -2.21
C GLY A 21 -5.53 2.15 -1.28
N GLU A 22 -5.77 3.40 -1.66
CA GLU A 22 -5.47 4.59 -0.85
C GLU A 22 -6.18 4.50 0.51
N LYS A 23 -7.50 4.26 0.48
CA LYS A 23 -8.32 4.14 1.69
C LYS A 23 -7.92 2.97 2.57
N ALA A 24 -7.59 1.84 1.96
CA ALA A 24 -7.15 0.65 2.68
C ALA A 24 -5.81 0.89 3.39
N LEU A 25 -4.87 1.57 2.71
CA LEU A 25 -3.57 1.90 3.27
C LEU A 25 -3.66 2.94 4.39
N GLU A 26 -4.50 3.97 4.22
CA GLU A 26 -4.83 4.94 5.28
C GLU A 26 -5.40 4.25 6.52
N ALA A 27 -6.41 3.40 6.35
CA ALA A 27 -7.02 2.66 7.46
C ALA A 27 -6.03 1.73 8.17
N ALA A 28 -5.09 1.13 7.43
CA ALA A 28 -4.08 0.25 8.00
C ALA A 28 -3.01 1.05 8.78
N LEU A 29 -2.64 2.25 8.32
CA LEU A 29 -1.78 3.18 9.05
C LEU A 29 -2.45 3.63 10.35
N GLU A 30 -3.71 4.08 10.29
CA GLU A 30 -4.49 4.48 11.47
C GLU A 30 -4.72 3.33 12.45
N GLY A 31 -4.89 2.11 11.93
CA GLY A 31 -5.07 0.90 12.72
C GLY A 31 -3.79 0.39 13.41
N GLY A 32 -2.63 0.99 13.12
CA GLY A 32 -1.35 0.55 13.66
C GLY A 32 -0.88 -0.81 13.13
N TRP A 33 -1.33 -1.21 11.94
CA TRP A 33 -1.01 -2.54 11.38
C TRP A 33 0.29 -2.57 10.59
N LEU A 34 0.91 -1.42 10.33
CA LEU A 34 2.18 -1.33 9.62
C LEU A 34 3.29 -0.98 10.61
N ALA A 35 4.36 -1.77 10.57
CA ALA A 35 5.56 -1.49 11.33
C ALA A 35 6.28 -0.26 10.76
N PRO A 36 7.14 0.42 11.57
CA PRO A 36 8.11 1.35 11.02
C PRO A 36 8.93 0.69 9.91
N ASP A 37 9.21 1.41 8.82
CA ASP A 37 9.92 0.90 7.64
C ASP A 37 9.26 -0.27 6.90
N ALA A 38 7.99 -0.59 7.19
CA ALA A 38 7.29 -1.68 6.53
C ALA A 38 7.24 -1.50 5.00
N LEU A 39 7.45 -2.60 4.29
CA LEU A 39 7.39 -2.68 2.83
C LEU A 39 5.96 -2.98 2.39
N ILE A 40 5.44 -2.19 1.46
CA ILE A 40 4.12 -2.37 0.86
C ILE A 40 4.31 -2.72 -0.60
N VAL A 41 3.70 -3.82 -1.02
CA VAL A 41 3.57 -4.23 -2.42
C VAL A 41 2.16 -3.92 -2.86
N TRP A 42 1.98 -2.87 -3.67
CA TRP A 42 0.67 -2.42 -4.12
C TRP A 42 0.49 -2.68 -5.60
N GLU A 43 -0.51 -3.51 -5.92
CA GLU A 43 -0.94 -3.82 -7.28
C GLU A 43 -2.15 -2.96 -7.69
N GLU A 44 -2.05 -2.23 -8.81
CA GLU A 44 -3.15 -1.41 -9.35
C GLU A 44 -3.01 -1.18 -10.86
N SER A 45 -4.12 -1.04 -11.57
CA SER A 45 -4.15 -0.75 -13.01
C SER A 45 -4.05 0.75 -13.33
N ALA A 46 -4.54 1.59 -12.43
CA ALA A 46 -4.54 3.05 -12.52
C ALA A 46 -3.31 3.68 -11.84
N ALA A 47 -3.13 4.99 -12.02
CA ALA A 47 -2.16 5.74 -11.24
C ALA A 47 -2.61 5.81 -9.78
N ILE A 48 -1.69 5.52 -8.86
CA ILE A 48 -1.91 5.58 -7.41
C ILE A 48 -1.45 6.92 -6.86
N THR A 49 -2.05 7.37 -5.75
CA THR A 49 -1.53 8.49 -4.95
C THR A 49 -1.26 7.99 -3.52
N PRO A 50 -0.03 7.53 -3.23
CA PRO A 50 0.30 7.00 -1.91
C PRO A 50 0.12 8.03 -0.79
N PRO A 51 -0.26 7.61 0.43
CA PRO A 51 -0.29 8.50 1.60
C PRO A 51 1.09 9.13 1.87
N LEU A 52 1.10 10.33 2.46
CA LEU A 52 2.34 11.08 2.75
C LEU A 52 3.29 10.34 3.71
N GLN A 53 2.75 9.46 4.56
CA GLN A 53 3.47 8.57 5.45
C GLN A 53 4.13 7.39 4.73
N THR A 54 4.12 7.40 3.39
CA THR A 54 4.79 6.39 2.57
C THR A 54 5.68 7.03 1.52
N GLU A 55 6.78 6.36 1.22
CA GLU A 55 7.69 6.68 0.13
C GLU A 55 7.56 5.64 -0.98
N LEU A 56 7.42 6.09 -2.23
CA LEU A 56 7.53 5.23 -3.40
C LEU A 56 8.99 4.87 -3.67
N LEU A 57 9.34 3.59 -3.55
CA LEU A 57 10.67 3.05 -3.79
C LEU A 57 10.86 2.62 -5.25
N ASP A 58 9.85 1.98 -5.84
CA ASP A 58 9.90 1.46 -7.21
C ASP A 58 8.48 1.32 -7.78
N SER A 59 8.36 1.33 -9.11
CA SER A 59 7.09 1.09 -9.80
C SER A 59 7.35 0.42 -11.15
N ARG A 60 6.75 -0.75 -11.37
CA ARG A 60 6.96 -1.57 -12.57
C ARG A 60 5.63 -1.98 -13.18
N ARG A 61 5.53 -1.91 -14.51
CA ARG A 61 4.35 -2.35 -15.25
C ARG A 61 4.50 -3.78 -15.73
N TYR A 62 3.49 -4.59 -15.47
CA TYR A 62 3.35 -5.97 -15.93
C TYR A 62 1.99 -6.12 -16.64
N GLY A 63 2.02 -6.07 -17.97
CA GLY A 63 0.78 -6.06 -18.77
C GLY A 63 -0.11 -4.86 -18.43
N GLY A 64 -1.35 -5.14 -18.03
CA GLY A 64 -2.34 -4.12 -17.67
C GLY A 64 -2.16 -3.52 -16.27
N THR A 65 -1.25 -4.07 -15.47
CA THR A 65 -1.13 -3.74 -14.05
C THR A 65 0.22 -3.11 -13.73
N VAL A 66 0.24 -2.25 -12.72
CA VAL A 66 1.42 -1.63 -12.13
C VAL A 66 1.61 -2.17 -10.72
N LEU A 67 2.80 -2.67 -10.43
CA LEU A 67 3.22 -3.06 -9.11
C LEU A 67 4.13 -1.96 -8.54
N SER A 68 3.70 -1.34 -7.45
CA SER A 68 4.43 -0.28 -6.76
C SER A 68 4.95 -0.79 -5.42
N LEU A 69 6.22 -0.51 -5.14
CA LEU A 69 6.86 -0.80 -3.87
C LEU A 69 6.91 0.48 -3.04
N LEU A 70 6.28 0.50 -1.87
CA LEU A 70 6.30 1.63 -0.95
C LEU A 70 6.97 1.26 0.37
N ARG A 71 7.49 2.25 1.09
CA ARG A 71 7.96 2.11 2.48
C ARG A 71 7.25 3.09 3.41
N VAL A 72 6.86 2.63 4.59
CA VAL A 72 6.30 3.49 5.65
C VAL A 72 7.38 4.38 6.27
N ARG A 73 7.06 5.66 6.51
CA ARG A 73 7.91 6.68 7.13
C ARG A 73 7.20 7.40 8.26
#